data_AF-A0A3L6T3G1-F1
#
_entry.id   AF-A0A3L6T3G1-F1
#
_cell.length_a   1.000
_cell.length_b   1.000
_cell.length_c   1.000
_cell.angle_alpha   90.00
_cell.angle_beta   90.00
_cell.angle_gamma   90.00
#
_symmetry.space_group_name_H-M   'P 1'
#
loop_
_entity.id
_entity.type
_entity.pdbx_description
1 polymer ?
#
loop_
_entity_poly.entity_id
_entity_poly.type
_entity_poly.pdbx_seq_one_letter_code
_entity_poly.pdbx_strand_id
1 'polypeptide(L)'
;MIRFILLQNRQGKTRLAKYYVPLEDSEKHKVEYEVHRLVVNRDPKFTNFVEVYLILDEFILAGELQETSKRAIIERMGELEKLE
;
A
#
# COMPACT_ATOMS: atom_id res chain seq x y z
N MET A 1 -0.56 6.03 12.80
CA MET A 1 -1.02 6.51 11.48
C MET A 1 -0.08 6.00 10.40
N ILE A 2 -0.63 5.47 9.32
CA ILE A 2 0.16 5.00 8.17
C ILE A 2 0.70 6.21 7.41
N ARG A 3 2.00 6.22 7.10
CA ARG A 3 2.67 7.33 6.40
C ARG A 3 2.66 7.15 4.89
N PHE A 4 2.86 5.93 4.43
CA PHE A 4 2.86 5.58 3.01
C PHE A 4 2.58 4.09 2.82
N ILE A 5 2.21 3.74 1.59
CA ILE A 5 2.02 2.38 1.10
C ILE A 5 2.80 2.26 -0.21
N LEU A 6 3.62 1.23 -0.32
CA LEU A 6 4.46 0.96 -1.49
C LEU A 6 4.22 -0.47 -1.98
N LEU A 7 4.17 -0.64 -3.30
CA LEU A 7 4.19 -1.94 -3.94
C LEU A 7 5.37 -1.97 -4.90
N GLN A 8 6.36 -2.78 -4.54
CA GLN A 8 7.60 -2.90 -5.28
C GLN A 8 7.80 -4.34 -5.73
N ASN A 9 8.35 -4.53 -6.94
CA ASN A 9 8.79 -5.84 -7.37
C ASN A 9 10.16 -6.20 -6.74
N ARG A 10 10.63 -7.44 -6.96
CA ARG A 10 11.95 -7.90 -6.45
C ARG A 10 13.14 -7.16 -7.07
N GLN A 11 12.94 -6.40 -8.14
CA GLN A 11 13.98 -5.59 -8.79
C GLN A 11 14.00 -4.14 -8.27
N GLY A 12 13.12 -3.78 -7.32
CA GLY A 12 13.04 -2.43 -6.76
C GLY A 12 12.22 -1.45 -7.59
N LYS A 13 11.51 -1.91 -8.63
CA LYS A 13 10.58 -1.07 -9.37
C LYS A 13 9.28 -0.91 -8.59
N THR A 14 8.99 0.33 -8.21
CA THR A 14 7.72 0.73 -7.62
C THR A 14 6.62 0.67 -8.68
N ARG A 15 5.61 -0.18 -8.45
CA ARG A 15 4.41 -0.29 -9.28
C ARG A 15 3.31 0.62 -8.79
N LEU A 16 3.33 0.95 -7.50
CA LEU A 16 2.43 1.91 -6.92
C LEU A 16 3.01 2.47 -5.61
N ALA A 17 2.69 3.73 -5.35
CA ALA A 17 3.12 4.48 -4.17
C ALA A 17 2.00 5.46 -3.78
N LYS A 18 1.55 5.36 -2.52
CA LYS A 18 0.57 6.29 -1.94
C LYS A 18 1.17 6.87 -0.66
N TYR A 19 1.21 8.19 -0.57
CA TYR A 19 1.78 8.91 0.56
C TYR A 19 0.65 9.67 1.27
N TYR A 20 0.49 9.42 2.57
CA TYR A 20 -0.52 10.07 3.43
C TYR A 20 0.07 11.25 4.22
N VAL A 21 1.38 11.44 4.14
CA VAL A 21 2.09 12.60 4.67
C VAL A 21 2.75 13.36 3.52
N PRO A 22 2.79 14.70 3.58
CA PRO A 22 3.47 15.49 2.57
C PRO A 22 4.97 15.20 2.65
N LEU A 23 5.55 14.75 1.53
CA LEU A 23 6.97 14.49 1.35
C LEU A 23 7.43 15.12 0.05
N GLU A 24 8.67 15.61 0.02
CA GLU A 24 9.30 16.04 -1.23
C GLU A 24 9.62 14.84 -2.13
N ASP A 25 9.69 15.05 -3.44
CA ASP A 25 9.95 13.95 -4.37
C ASP A 25 11.32 13.31 -4.16
N SER A 26 12.32 14.08 -3.70
CA SER A 26 13.64 13.57 -3.31
C SER A 26 13.53 12.58 -2.14
N GLU A 27 12.70 12.89 -1.15
CA GLU A 27 12.45 12.04 0.01
C GLU A 27 11.67 10.79 -0.37
N LYS A 28 10.65 10.90 -1.23
CA LYS A 28 9.89 9.76 -1.77
C LYS A 28 10.83 8.74 -2.44
N HIS A 29 11.69 9.20 -3.36
CA HIS A 29 12.66 8.33 -4.04
C HIS A 29 13.63 7.66 -3.06
N LYS A 30 14.09 8.41 -2.05
CA LYS A 30 14.98 7.87 -1.01
C LYS A 30 14.30 6.79 -0.18
N VAL A 31 13.06 7.04 0.27
CA VAL A 31 12.26 6.09 1.05
C VAL A 31 12.00 4.82 0.24
N GLU A 32 11.59 4.94 -1.02
CA GLU A 32 11.36 3.80 -1.90
C GLU A 32 12.60 2.92 -2.05
N TYR A 33 13.76 3.54 -2.24
CA TYR A 33 15.02 2.82 -2.39
C TYR A 33 15.48 2.14 -1.09
N GLU A 34 15.33 2.82 0.05
CA GLU A 34 15.69 2.26 1.37
C GLU A 34 14.78 1.09 1.74
N VAL A 35 13.46 1.22 1.54
CA VAL A 35 12.49 0.16 1.81
C VAL A 35 12.79 -1.07 0.95
N HIS A 36 13.05 -0.89 -0.35
CA HIS A 36 13.41 -2.01 -1.22
C HIS A 36 14.63 -2.77 -0.69
N ARG A 37 15.70 -2.04 -0.34
CA ARG A 37 16.96 -2.63 0.15
C ARG A 37 16.79 -3.42 1.45
N LEU A 38 15.95 -2.92 2.35
CA LEU A 38 15.65 -3.57 3.62
C LEU A 38 14.81 -4.85 3.43
N VAL A 39 13.84 -4.82 2.51
CA VAL A 39 12.89 -5.93 2.33
C VAL A 39 13.45 -7.03 1.41
N VAL A 40 14.23 -6.70 0.38
CA VAL A 40 14.70 -7.68 -0.63
C VAL A 40 15.56 -8.80 -0.03
N ASN A 41 16.31 -8.50 1.03
CA ASN A 41 17.19 -9.44 1.72
C ASN A 41 16.51 -10.15 2.90
N ARG A 42 15.22 -9.86 3.17
CA ARG A 42 14.50 -10.43 4.31
C ARG A 42 14.13 -11.89 4.02
N ASP A 43 14.30 -12.74 5.02
CA ASP A 43 13.95 -14.16 4.94
C ASP A 43 12.43 -14.32 4.68
N PRO A 44 12.00 -15.13 3.70
CA PRO A 44 10.59 -15.37 3.36
C PRO A 44 9.72 -15.85 4.53
N LYS A 45 10.32 -16.39 5.60
CA LYS A 45 9.60 -16.80 6.82
C LYS A 45 9.06 -15.61 7.62
N PHE A 46 9.60 -14.40 7.39
CA PHE A 46 9.04 -13.17 7.93
C PHE A 46 8.01 -12.62 6.96
N THR A 47 6.88 -12.17 7.50
CA THR A 47 5.83 -11.54 6.71
C THR A 47 6.37 -10.33 5.94
N ASN A 48 6.14 -10.33 4.62
CA ASN A 48 6.37 -9.20 3.72
C ASN A 48 5.05 -8.48 3.37
N PHE A 49 3.98 -8.71 4.14
CA PHE A 49 2.68 -8.08 3.89
C PHE A 49 2.72 -6.59 4.21
N VAL A 50 2.54 -5.79 3.17
CA VAL A 50 1.90 -4.46 3.24
C VAL A 50 1.02 -4.36 1.98
N GLU A 51 -0.26 -4.76 2.08
CA GLU A 51 -1.25 -5.00 0.99
C GLU A 51 -1.53 -3.76 0.12
N VAL A 52 -1.74 -3.82 -1.21
CA VAL A 52 -2.94 -4.06 -2.09
C VAL A 52 -4.01 -2.95 -2.10
N TYR A 53 -4.06 -2.21 -3.21
CA TYR A 53 -4.62 -0.86 -3.31
C TYR A 53 -6.13 -0.72 -3.42
N LEU A 54 -6.80 -1.64 -4.11
CA LEU A 54 -8.25 -1.54 -4.28
C LEU A 54 -9.01 -1.91 -3.01
N ILE A 55 -8.47 -2.85 -2.22
CA ILE A 55 -8.99 -3.21 -0.90
C ILE A 55 -8.62 -2.14 0.13
N LEU A 56 -7.47 -1.48 -0.04
CA LEU A 56 -6.92 -0.55 0.94
C LEU A 56 -7.70 0.74 1.10
N ASP A 57 -8.26 1.32 0.03
CA ASP A 57 -9.02 2.57 0.17
C ASP A 57 -10.34 2.35 0.90
N GLU A 58 -10.88 1.12 0.84
CA GLU A 58 -12.00 0.69 1.69
C GLU A 58 -11.54 0.30 3.11
N PHE A 59 -10.36 -0.32 3.25
CA PHE A 59 -9.84 -0.78 4.54
C PHE A 59 -9.23 0.36 5.38
N ILE A 60 -8.67 1.39 4.74
CA ILE A 60 -7.86 2.45 5.35
C ILE A 60 -8.07 3.78 4.60
N LEU A 61 -8.49 4.82 5.33
CA LEU A 61 -8.63 6.18 4.82
C LEU A 61 -7.88 7.16 5.70
N ALA A 62 -7.19 8.12 5.09
CA ALA A 62 -6.35 9.10 5.79
C ALA A 62 -5.31 8.49 6.76
N GLY A 63 -4.90 7.23 6.53
CA GLY A 63 -3.94 6.53 7.39
C GLY A 63 -4.54 5.97 8.69
N GLU A 64 -5.87 5.91 8.79
CA GLU A 64 -6.65 5.25 9.84
C GLU A 64 -7.45 4.06 9.28
N LEU A 65 -7.77 3.10 10.15
CA LEU A 65 -8.53 1.89 9.79
C LEU A 65 -10.01 2.26 9.59
N GLN A 66 -10.53 2.06 8.38
CA GLN A 66 -11.92 2.36 8.03
C GLN A 66 -12.82 1.14 8.17
N GLU A 67 -12.52 0.05 7.44
CA GLU A 67 -13.37 -1.15 7.39
C GLU A 67 -12.49 -2.40 7.47
N THR A 68 -12.90 -3.39 8.27
CA THR A 68 -12.14 -4.65 8.44
C THR A 68 -12.84 -5.86 7.86
N SER A 69 -14.14 -5.74 7.55
CA SER A 69 -14.95 -6.81 7.02
C SER A 69 -14.65 -7.04 5.54
N LYS A 70 -13.98 -8.15 5.24
CA LYS A 70 -13.71 -8.62 3.87
C LYS A 70 -14.98 -8.68 3.00
N ARG A 71 -16.13 -9.06 3.59
CA ARG A 71 -17.41 -9.13 2.85
C ARG A 71 -17.88 -7.74 2.42
N ALA A 72 -17.85 -6.78 3.35
CA ALA A 72 -18.28 -5.41 3.08
C ALA A 72 -17.43 -4.74 1.99
N ILE A 73 -16.11 -4.98 2.02
CA ILE A 73 -15.18 -4.41 1.03
C ILE A 73 -15.45 -4.96 -0.38
N ILE A 74 -15.65 -6.27 -0.52
CA ILE A 74 -15.92 -6.89 -1.82
C ILE A 74 -17.26 -6.41 -2.41
N GLU A 75 -18.28 -6.27 -1.57
CA GLU A 75 -19.60 -5.78 -2.01
C GLU A 75 -19.51 -4.35 -2.54
N ARG A 76 -18.79 -3.47 -1.83
CA ARG A 76 -18.63 -2.06 -2.20
C ARG A 76 -17.79 -1.87 -3.46
N MET A 77 -16.72 -2.65 -3.62
CA MET A 77 -15.96 -2.70 -4.87
C MET A 77 -16.86 -3.07 -6.06
N GLY A 78 -17.75 -4.04 -5.90
CA GLY A 78 -18.70 -4.45 -6.93
C GLY A 78 -19.81 -3.44 -7.23
N GLU A 79 -20.09 -2.48 -6.34
CA GLU A 79 -20.97 -1.34 -6.61
C GLU A 79 -20.23 -0.25 -7.39
N LEU A 80 -18.99 0.04 -7.04
CA LEU A 80 -18.14 1.02 -7.72
C LEU A 80 -17.87 0.63 -9.18
N GLU A 81 -17.62 -0.65 -9.45
CA GLU A 81 -17.46 -1.16 -10.83
C GLU A 81 -18.73 -1.03 -11.69
N LYS A 82 -19.93 -0.91 -11.09
CA LYS A 82 -21.18 -0.71 -11.82
C LYS A 82 -21.47 0.77 -12.13
N LEU A 83 -20.74 1.68 -11.48
CA LEU A 83 -20.87 3.13 -11.66
C LEU A 83 -19.92 3.66 -12.74
N GLU A 84 -18.92 2.88 -13.15
CA GLU A 84 -18.11 3.10 -14.36
C GLU A 84 -18.78 2.54 -15.63
#